data_AF-A0A7C3QVX1-F1
#
_entry.id   AF-A0A7C3QVX1-F1
#
_cell.length_a   1.000
_cell.length_b   1.000
_cell.length_c   1.000
_cell.angle_alpha   90.00
_cell.angle_beta   90.00
_cell.angle_gamma   90.00
#
_symmetry.space_group_name_H-M   'P 1'
#
loop_
_entity.id
_entity.type
_entity.pdbx_description
1 polymer ?
#
loop_
_entity_poly.entity_id
_entity_poly.type
_entity_poly.pdbx_seq_one_letter_code
_entity_poly.pdbx_strand_id
1 'polypeptide(L)'
;MKKYLLTVIMMISAIFCLHAETIDASYRVSFGILGEIGKARAHLERAGDRYTIEVSGEATGLAKSLSRNRTETQVSQGHIKA
;
A
#
# COMPACT_ATOMS: atom_id res chain seq x y z
N MET A 1 13.49 -24.07 -24.64
CA MET A 1 12.01 -23.88 -24.67
C MET A 1 11.43 -23.52 -23.30
N LYS A 2 11.62 -24.32 -22.25
CA LYS A 2 11.06 -24.07 -20.90
C LYS A 2 11.43 -22.71 -20.27
N LYS A 3 12.67 -22.22 -20.52
CA LYS A 3 13.15 -20.91 -20.02
C LYS A 3 12.40 -19.73 -20.66
N TYR A 4 12.18 -19.78 -21.97
CA TYR A 4 11.43 -18.74 -22.70
C TYR A 4 9.95 -18.74 -22.31
N LEU A 5 9.36 -19.92 -22.06
CA LEU A 5 8.00 -20.04 -21.55
C LEU A 5 7.85 -19.34 -20.18
N LEU A 6 8.80 -19.55 -19.27
CA LEU A 6 8.80 -18.89 -17.95
C LEU A 6 8.88 -17.36 -18.09
N THR A 7 9.74 -16.86 -18.99
CA THR A 7 9.89 -15.41 -19.24
C THR A 7 8.60 -14.79 -19.79
N VAL A 8 7.92 -15.47 -20.72
CA VAL A 8 6.63 -15.00 -21.26
C VAL A 8 5.56 -14.96 -20.17
N ILE A 9 5.50 -15.98 -19.30
CA ILE A 9 4.56 -16.02 -18.17
C ILE A 9 4.81 -14.86 -17.20
N MET A 10 6.08 -14.53 -16.88
CA MET A 10 6.41 -13.39 -16.02
C MET A 10 6.03 -12.03 -16.63
N MET A 11 6.17 -11.85 -17.95
CA MET A 11 5.75 -10.60 -18.58
C MET A 11 4.24 -10.44 -18.57
N ILE A 12 3.50 -11.52 -18.84
CA ILE A 12 2.03 -11.49 -18.83
C ILE A 12 1.51 -11.16 -17.43
N SER A 13 2.07 -11.75 -16.37
CA SER A 13 1.64 -11.44 -14.99
C SER A 13 1.92 -9.99 -14.58
N ALA A 14 3.01 -9.38 -15.09
CA ALA A 14 3.30 -7.97 -14.83
C ALA A 14 2.26 -7.02 -15.46
N ILE A 15 1.72 -7.36 -16.63
CA ILE A 15 0.69 -6.56 -17.31
C ILE A 15 -0.63 -6.57 -16.53
N PHE A 16 -1.02 -7.73 -15.97
CA PHE A 16 -2.24 -7.83 -15.17
C PHE A 16 -2.17 -7.01 -13.87
N CYS A 17 -1.00 -6.89 -13.23
CA CYS A 17 -0.83 -6.01 -12.06
C CYS A 17 -1.04 -4.52 -12.38
N LEU A 18 -0.81 -4.07 -13.63
CA LEU A 18 -1.00 -2.67 -14.03
C LEU A 18 -2.48 -2.29 -14.23
N HIS A 19 -3.37 -3.28 -14.30
CA HIS A 19 -4.82 -3.11 -14.44
C HIS A 19 -5.58 -3.35 -13.13
N ALA A 20 -4.88 -3.47 -12.00
CA ALA A 20 -5.54 -3.60 -10.71
C ALA A 20 -6.33 -2.32 -10.40
N GLU A 21 -7.66 -2.45 -10.32
CA GLU A 21 -8.56 -1.37 -9.87
C GLU A 21 -8.35 -1.04 -8.40
N THR A 22 -7.70 -1.92 -7.64
CA THR A 22 -7.42 -1.71 -6.22
C THR A 22 -6.03 -2.21 -5.87
N ILE A 23 -5.27 -1.40 -5.12
CA ILE A 23 -3.98 -1.77 -4.54
C ILE A 23 -4.05 -1.52 -3.04
N ASP A 24 -3.94 -2.58 -2.25
CA ASP A 24 -3.77 -2.52 -0.80
C ASP A 24 -2.33 -2.85 -0.43
N ALA A 25 -1.71 -1.96 0.34
CA ALA A 25 -0.39 -2.18 0.93
C ALA A 25 -0.45 -1.94 2.43
N SER A 26 0.04 -2.91 3.21
CA SER A 26 0.14 -2.79 4.66
C SER A 26 1.61 -2.87 5.06
N TYR A 27 2.06 -1.87 5.80
CA TYR A 27 3.42 -1.71 6.27
C TYR A 27 3.47 -1.82 7.78
N ARG A 28 4.51 -2.50 8.26
CA ARG A 28 4.86 -2.57 9.67
C ARG A 28 6.15 -1.79 9.88
N VAL A 29 6.13 -0.85 10.80
CA VAL A 29 7.31 -0.05 11.17
C VAL A 29 7.86 -0.59 12.48
N SER A 30 9.11 -1.03 12.45
CA SER A 30 9.80 -1.58 13.62
C SER A 30 11.10 -0.84 13.89
N PHE A 31 11.49 -0.71 15.16
CA PHE A 31 12.71 -0.03 15.56
C PHE A 31 13.53 -0.84 16.58
N GLY A 32 14.65 -1.40 16.12
CA GLY A 32 15.63 -2.10 16.97
C GLY A 32 14.99 -3.11 17.93
N ILE A 33 15.42 -3.07 19.19
CA ILE A 33 14.87 -3.93 20.26
C ILE A 33 13.45 -3.54 20.70
N LEU A 34 12.98 -2.33 20.34
CA LEU A 34 11.65 -1.85 20.73
C LEU A 34 10.53 -2.54 19.95
N GLY A 35 10.86 -3.25 18.87
CA GLY A 35 9.90 -4.00 18.07
C GLY A 35 9.02 -3.09 17.23
N GLU A 36 7.77 -3.51 17.03
CA GLU A 36 6.79 -2.78 16.21
C GLU A 36 6.36 -1.48 16.89
N ILE A 37 6.67 -0.35 16.25
CA ILE A 37 6.35 1.01 16.72
C ILE A 37 5.22 1.66 15.93
N GLY A 38 4.84 1.10 14.77
CA GLY A 38 3.68 1.57 14.04
C GLY A 38 3.25 0.66 12.92
N LYS A 39 2.06 0.95 12.38
CA LYS A 39 1.51 0.35 11.19
C LYS A 39 1.05 1.45 10.25
N ALA A 40 1.19 1.21 8.96
CA ALA A 40 0.61 2.06 7.94
C ALA A 40 -0.15 1.21 6.93
N ARG A 41 -1.30 1.68 6.48
CA ARG A 41 -2.07 1.07 5.41
C ARG A 41 -2.25 2.09 4.30
N ALA A 42 -1.87 1.72 3.09
CA ALA A 42 -2.16 2.47 1.88
C ALA A 42 -3.19 1.69 1.06
N HIS A 43 -4.25 2.35 0.66
CA HIS A 43 -5.31 1.82 -0.18
C HIS A 43 -5.47 2.76 -1.37
N LEU A 44 -5.24 2.24 -2.56
CA LEU A 44 -5.54 2.92 -3.82
C LEU A 44 -6.73 2.21 -4.44
N GLU A 45 -7.74 2.98 -4.80
CA GLU A 45 -8.87 2.54 -5.61
C GLU A 45 -8.92 3.38 -6.89
N ARG A 46 -9.13 2.73 -8.03
CA ARG A 46 -9.27 3.35 -9.34
C ARG A 46 -10.56 2.86 -9.98
N ALA A 47 -11.45 3.81 -10.26
CA ALA A 47 -12.70 3.59 -10.98
C ALA A 47 -12.69 4.39 -12.28
N GLY A 48 -12.28 3.75 -13.39
CA GLY A 48 -12.11 4.42 -14.68
C GLY A 48 -11.03 5.50 -14.65
N ASP A 49 -11.44 6.77 -14.81
CA ASP A 49 -10.56 7.93 -14.76
C ASP A 49 -10.43 8.52 -13.36
N ARG A 50 -11.17 8.03 -12.35
CA ARG A 50 -11.09 8.51 -10.97
C ARG A 50 -10.15 7.66 -10.13
N TYR A 51 -9.45 8.30 -9.21
CA TYR A 51 -8.68 7.62 -8.18
C TYR A 51 -9.04 8.14 -6.78
N THR A 52 -8.91 7.24 -5.81
CA THR A 52 -8.89 7.54 -4.37
C THR A 52 -7.65 6.87 -3.79
N ILE A 53 -6.82 7.64 -3.09
CA ILE A 53 -5.70 7.14 -2.30
C ILE A 53 -6.01 7.46 -0.84
N GLU A 54 -6.14 6.43 -0.01
CA GLU A 54 -6.23 6.55 1.43
C GLU A 54 -4.96 6.00 2.06
N VAL A 55 -4.29 6.81 2.87
CA VAL A 55 -3.16 6.37 3.68
C VAL A 55 -3.50 6.60 5.14
N SER A 56 -3.51 5.53 5.92
CA SER A 56 -3.66 5.58 7.37
C SER A 56 -2.39 5.13 8.07
N GLY A 57 -2.09 5.77 9.19
CA GLY A 57 -0.94 5.47 10.04
C GLY A 57 -1.36 5.44 11.51
N GLU A 58 -0.92 4.43 12.24
CA GLU A 58 -1.12 4.33 13.68
C GLU A 58 0.17 3.92 14.39
N ALA A 59 0.37 4.46 15.58
CA ALA A 59 1.47 4.07 16.46
C ALA A 59 1.08 2.84 17.30
N THR A 60 2.05 1.98 17.58
CA THR A 60 1.87 0.74 18.37
C THR A 60 2.81 0.72 19.58
N GLY A 61 2.56 -0.18 20.53
CA GLY A 61 3.41 -0.36 21.71
C GLY A 61 3.68 0.93 22.49
N LEU A 62 4.97 1.21 22.78
CA LEU A 62 5.38 2.43 23.48
C LEU A 62 5.07 3.71 22.68
N ALA A 63 5.23 3.67 21.36
CA ALA A 63 4.93 4.82 20.51
C ALA A 63 3.45 5.20 20.57
N LYS A 64 2.54 4.22 20.69
CA LYS A 64 1.11 4.45 20.94
C LYS A 64 0.84 5.24 22.21
N SER A 65 1.52 4.88 23.31
CA SER A 65 1.36 5.58 24.58
C SER A 65 1.87 7.01 24.49
N LEU A 66 3.05 7.21 23.89
CA LEU A 66 3.67 8.53 23.74
C LEU A 66 2.90 9.44 22.79
N SER A 67 2.27 8.88 21.76
CA SER A 67 1.44 9.62 20.81
C SER A 67 0.00 9.86 21.30
N ARG A 68 -0.35 9.41 22.51
CA ARG A 68 -1.73 9.42 23.04
C ARG A 68 -2.72 8.69 22.13
N ASN A 69 -2.30 7.55 21.59
CA ASN A 69 -3.10 6.74 20.68
C ASN A 69 -3.53 7.53 19.43
N ARG A 70 -2.63 8.36 18.88
CA ARG A 70 -2.89 9.10 17.65
C ARG A 70 -2.93 8.16 16.45
N THR A 71 -3.99 8.31 15.66
CA THR A 71 -4.14 7.74 14.32
C THR A 71 -4.29 8.89 13.34
N GLU A 72 -3.63 8.78 12.19
CA GLU A 72 -3.77 9.74 11.11
C GLU A 72 -4.30 9.02 9.88
N THR A 73 -5.14 9.71 9.12
CA THR A 73 -5.64 9.22 7.84
C THR A 73 -5.68 10.39 6.88
N GLN A 74 -5.08 10.21 5.72
CA GLN A 74 -5.06 11.18 4.65
C GLN A 74 -5.70 10.55 3.41
N VAL A 75 -6.67 11.28 2.86
CA VAL A 75 -7.39 10.89 1.65
C VAL A 75 -7.05 11.88 0.55
N SER A 76 -6.61 11.38 -0.59
CA SER A 76 -6.41 12.13 -1.83
C SER A 76 -7.33 11.57 -2.91
N GLN A 77 -8.03 12.44 -3.62
CA GLN A 77 -8.96 12.07 -4.68
C GLN A 77 -8.68 12.91 -5.92
N GLY A 78 -8.87 12.32 -7.09
CA GLY A 78 -8.72 13.07 -8.33
C GLY A 78 -9.00 12.24 -9.57
N HIS A 79 -8.54 12.76 -10.71
CA HIS A 79 -8.72 12.15 -12.01
C HIS A 79 -7.38 11.91 -12.70
N ILE A 80 -7.24 10.77 -13.37
CA ILE A 80 -6.11 10.43 -14.23
C ILE A 80 -6.51 10.79 -15.65
N LYS A 81 -5.95 11.87 -16.19
CA LYS A 81 -6.05 12.21 -17.61
C LYS A 81 -4.80 11.70 -18.32
N ALA A 82 -5.00 10.91 -19.37
CA ALA A 82 -3.93 10.45 -20.26
C ALA A 82 -3.53 11.54 -21.26
#